data_AF-A0A6I2IV94-F1
#
_entry.id   AF-A0A6I2IV94-F1
#
_cell.length_a   1.000
_cell.length_b   1.000
_cell.length_c   1.000
_cell.angle_alpha   90.00
_cell.angle_beta   90.00
_cell.angle_gamma   90.00
#
_symmetry.space_group_name_H-M   'P 1'
#
loop_
_entity.id
_entity.type
_entity.pdbx_description
1 polymer ?
#
loop_
_entity_poly.entity_id
_entity_poly.type
_entity_poly.pdbx_seq_one_letter_code
_entity_poly.pdbx_strand_id
1 'polypeptide(L)'
;MSTGFFRGEKNNITDFRHLYTEVKIDNIDCKYFINNDNGFDEKKSKLLVQYNDLCKDNKILFVTAYSEMKSKSVLVCDGIPGESRNKKCMSLYLP
;
A
#
# COMPACT_ATOMS: atom_id res chain seq x y z
N MET A 1 19.87 7.61 16.27
CA MET A 1 18.98 7.25 15.14
C MET A 1 18.04 6.16 15.63
N SER A 2 16.80 6.51 15.99
CA SER A 2 15.84 5.52 16.51
C SER A 2 15.20 4.76 15.36
N THR A 3 15.57 3.49 15.24
CA THR A 3 14.83 2.48 14.48
C THR A 3 13.64 2.02 15.33
N GLY A 4 12.43 2.43 14.94
CA GLY A 4 11.20 1.93 15.55
C GLY A 4 10.98 0.47 15.16
N PHE A 5 11.26 -0.45 16.08
CA PHE A 5 10.88 -1.85 15.96
C PHE A 5 9.38 -1.98 16.27
N PHE A 6 8.58 -2.42 15.29
CA PHE A 6 7.22 -2.90 15.55
C PHE A 6 7.32 -4.20 16.37
N ARG A 7 7.24 -4.06 17.69
CA ARG A 7 7.24 -5.18 18.64
C ARG A 7 5.88 -5.87 18.56
N GLY A 8 5.84 -7.02 17.90
CA GLY A 8 4.63 -7.83 17.76
C GLY A 8 4.21 -8.44 19.10
N GLU A 9 3.13 -7.92 19.67
CA GLU A 9 2.31 -8.64 20.64
C GLU A 9 1.40 -9.61 19.89
N LYS A 10 1.33 -10.83 20.41
CA LYS A 10 0.50 -11.92 19.88
C LYS A 10 -0.97 -11.55 20.07
N ASN A 11 -1.80 -11.86 19.06
CA ASN A 11 -3.28 -11.76 19.03
C ASN A 11 -3.86 -10.43 18.54
N ASN A 12 -3.55 -10.09 17.29
CA ASN A 12 -4.50 -9.54 16.31
C ASN A 12 -3.67 -9.25 15.06
N ILE A 13 -3.74 -10.14 14.06
CA ILE A 13 -3.39 -9.69 12.70
C ILE A 13 -4.47 -8.68 12.38
N THR A 14 -4.19 -7.40 12.58
CA THR A 14 -5.09 -6.31 12.20
C THR A 14 -5.41 -6.54 10.73
N ASP A 15 -6.62 -7.01 10.44
CA ASP A 15 -7.03 -7.33 9.08
C ASP A 15 -7.05 -6.01 8.29
N PHE A 16 -5.99 -5.79 7.52
CA PHE A 16 -5.81 -4.57 6.72
C PHE A 16 -6.96 -4.39 5.72
N ARG A 17 -7.75 -5.43 5.43
CA ARG A 17 -8.91 -5.38 4.54
C ARG A 17 -10.01 -4.43 5.03
N HIS A 18 -10.06 -4.13 6.33
CA HIS A 18 -10.97 -3.10 6.85
C HIS A 18 -10.49 -1.68 6.51
N LEU A 19 -9.18 -1.50 6.29
CA LEU A 19 -8.56 -0.21 6.04
C LEU A 19 -8.29 0.03 4.54
N TYR A 20 -8.08 -1.04 3.78
CA TYR A 20 -7.74 -0.99 2.36
C TYR A 20 -8.59 -1.94 1.51
N THR A 21 -8.95 -1.49 0.31
CA THR A 21 -9.61 -2.29 -0.70
C THR A 21 -8.64 -2.62 -1.84
N GLU A 22 -8.63 -3.88 -2.27
CA GLU A 22 -7.88 -4.30 -3.46
C GLU A 22 -8.48 -3.65 -4.71
N VAL A 23 -7.62 -3.09 -5.55
CA VAL A 23 -8.02 -2.49 -6.82
C VAL A 23 -7.28 -3.18 -7.96
N LYS A 24 -8.05 -3.62 -8.95
CA LYS A 24 -7.52 -4.13 -10.21
C LYS A 24 -7.55 -3.02 -11.24
N ILE A 25 -6.41 -2.81 -11.90
CA ILE A 25 -6.27 -1.89 -13.02
C ILE A 25 -6.00 -2.73 -14.27
N ASP A 26 -6.82 -2.55 -15.29
CA ASP A 26 -6.69 -3.29 -16.54
C ASP A 26 -5.31 -3.08 -17.16
N ASN A 27 -4.73 -4.15 -17.68
CA ASN A 27 -3.39 -4.18 -18.31
C ASN A 27 -2.22 -3.86 -17.38
N ILE A 28 -2.41 -3.90 -16.05
CA ILE A 28 -1.31 -3.80 -15.09
C ILE A 28 -1.28 -5.04 -14.22
N ASP A 29 -0.19 -5.80 -14.32
CA ASP A 29 0.07 -6.94 -13.44
C ASP A 29 0.67 -6.46 -12.11
N CYS A 30 -0.19 -5.86 -11.28
CA CYS A 30 0.19 -5.37 -9.97
C CYS A 30 -0.96 -5.47 -8.96
N LYS A 31 -0.61 -5.81 -7.71
CA LYS A 31 -1.55 -5.82 -6.58
C LYS A 31 -1.53 -4.48 -5.86
N TYR A 32 -2.61 -3.72 -6.04
CA TYR A 32 -2.82 -2.43 -5.39
C TYR A 32 -3.89 -2.54 -4.32
N PHE A 33 -3.65 -1.89 -3.19
CA PHE A 33 -4.57 -1.71 -2.08
C PHE A 33 -4.71 -0.21 -1.82
N ILE A 34 -5.92 0.31 -1.73
CA ILE A 34 -6.16 1.75 -1.52
C ILE A 34 -6.97 1.95 -0.26
N ASN A 35 -6.61 2.98 0.53
CA ASN A 35 -7.31 3.26 1.78
C ASN A 35 -8.80 3.57 1.54
N ASN A 36 -9.65 3.02 2.39
CA ASN A 36 -11.11 3.07 2.23
C ASN A 36 -11.68 4.49 2.44
N ASP A 37 -10.95 5.37 3.13
CA ASP A 37 -11.47 6.67 3.60
C ASP A 37 -11.91 7.64 2.49
N ASN A 38 -11.48 7.45 1.23
CA ASN A 38 -11.73 8.43 0.17
C ASN A 38 -12.18 7.84 -1.19
N GLY A 39 -12.71 6.62 -1.20
CA GLY A 39 -13.16 5.95 -2.44
C GLY A 39 -12.04 5.76 -3.48
N PHE A 40 -12.35 5.08 -4.58
CA PHE A 40 -11.44 4.98 -5.72
C PHE A 40 -11.87 5.94 -6.83
N ASP A 41 -10.95 6.75 -7.35
CA ASP A 41 -11.22 7.69 -8.44
C ASP A 41 -10.20 7.57 -9.58
N GLU A 42 -10.48 8.22 -10.70
CA GLU A 42 -9.64 8.21 -11.91
C GLU A 42 -8.25 8.85 -11.69
N LYS A 43 -8.12 9.77 -10.71
CA LYS A 43 -6.82 10.39 -10.40
C LYS A 43 -5.91 9.39 -9.68
N LYS A 44 -6.49 8.59 -8.77
CA LYS A 44 -5.79 7.50 -8.10
C LYS A 44 -5.37 6.43 -9.11
N SER A 45 -6.23 6.04 -10.05
CA SER A 45 -5.87 5.05 -11.07
C SER A 45 -4.70 5.52 -11.95
N LYS A 46 -4.71 6.79 -12.42
CA LYS A 46 -3.61 7.37 -13.21
C LYS A 46 -2.28 7.40 -12.46
N LEU A 47 -2.30 7.71 -11.16
CA LEU A 47 -1.12 7.66 -10.31
C LEU A 47 -0.54 6.25 -10.25
N LEU A 48 -1.38 5.24 -10.02
CA LEU A 48 -0.94 3.85 -9.94
C LEU A 48 -0.33 3.34 -11.25
N VAL A 49 -0.87 3.78 -12.39
CA VAL A 49 -0.30 3.50 -13.71
C VAL A 49 1.09 4.13 -13.86
N GLN A 50 1.25 5.40 -13.44
CA GLN A 50 2.52 6.12 -13.54
C GLN A 50 3.65 5.47 -12.73
N TYR A 51 3.32 4.84 -11.60
CA TYR A 51 4.30 4.23 -10.70
C TYR A 51 4.20 2.69 -10.66
N ASN A 52 3.74 2.06 -11.75
CA ASN A 52 3.64 0.60 -11.86
C ASN A 52 4.98 -0.13 -11.64
N ASP A 53 6.10 0.53 -11.94
CA ASP A 53 7.45 0.05 -11.71
C ASP A 53 7.74 -0.29 -10.23
N LEU A 54 7.04 0.35 -9.28
CA LEU A 54 7.17 0.04 -7.85
C LEU A 54 6.65 -1.36 -7.50
N CYS A 55 5.85 -1.95 -8.38
CA CYS A 55 5.22 -3.25 -8.20
C CYS A 55 6.02 -4.42 -8.80
N LYS A 56 7.18 -4.13 -9.41
CA LYS A 56 8.10 -5.16 -9.90
C LYS A 56 8.50 -6.11 -8.78
N ASP A 57 8.93 -7.31 -9.15
CA ASP A 57 9.38 -8.36 -8.24
C ASP A 57 8.28 -8.88 -7.29
N ASN A 58 7.02 -8.92 -7.74
CA ASN A 58 5.85 -9.36 -6.97
C ASN A 58 5.60 -8.53 -5.71
N LYS A 59 5.98 -7.25 -5.75
CA LYS A 59 5.69 -6.33 -4.66
C LYS A 59 4.21 -5.97 -4.64
N ILE A 60 3.73 -5.59 -3.47
CA ILE A 60 2.35 -5.20 -3.19
C ILE A 60 2.38 -3.74 -2.78
N LEU A 61 1.47 -2.94 -3.33
CA LEU A 61 1.41 -1.51 -3.09
C LEU A 61 0.18 -1.16 -2.26
N PHE A 62 0.39 -0.63 -1.06
CA PHE A 62 -0.68 -0.03 -0.25
C PHE A 62 -0.59 1.48 -0.37
N VAL A 63 -1.62 2.10 -0.94
CA VAL A 63 -1.66 3.52 -1.25
C VAL A 63 -2.66 4.21 -0.34
N THR A 64 -2.17 5.23 0.36
CA THR A 64 -2.97 6.13 1.17
C THR A 64 -3.00 7.49 0.47
N ALA A 65 -4.18 7.88 0.02
CA ALA A 65 -4.39 9.13 -0.70
C ALA A 65 -5.63 9.86 -0.16
N TYR A 66 -5.40 11.02 0.45
CA TYR A 66 -6.44 11.92 0.93
C TYR A 66 -6.62 13.08 -0.05
N SER A 67 -7.86 13.49 -0.28
CA SER A 67 -8.21 14.58 -1.21
C SER A 67 -7.49 15.90 -0.89
N GLU A 68 -7.23 16.14 0.39
CA GLU A 68 -6.59 17.34 0.90
C GLU A 68 -5.05 17.28 0.88
N MET A 69 -4.47 16.09 0.69
CA MET A 69 -3.02 15.92 0.72
C MET A 69 -2.40 16.14 -0.65
N LYS A 70 -1.38 17.01 -0.68
CA LYS A 70 -0.56 17.22 -1.88
C LYS A 70 0.23 15.96 -2.24
N SER A 71 0.70 15.21 -1.24
CA SER A 71 1.46 13.97 -1.41
C SER A 71 0.65 12.73 -1.06
N LYS A 72 0.96 11.62 -1.74
CA LYS A 72 0.35 10.31 -1.54
C LYS A 72 1.37 9.42 -0.85
N SER A 73 0.96 8.73 0.20
CA SER A 73 1.82 7.77 0.89
C SER A 73 1.65 6.41 0.24
N VAL A 74 2.75 5.74 -0.08
CA VAL A 74 2.76 4.39 -0.67
C VAL A 74 3.66 3.50 0.17
N LEU A 75 3.10 2.39 0.66
CA LEU A 75 3.88 1.30 1.25
C LEU A 75 4.09 0.22 0.18
N VAL A 76 5.35 -0.02 -0.14
CA VAL A 76 5.78 -1.08 -1.05
C VAL A 76 6.21 -2.28 -0.23
N CYS A 77 5.50 -3.39 -0.31
CA CYS A 77 5.71 -4.57 0.52
C CYS A 77 6.04 -5.81 -0.30
N ASP A 78 6.92 -6.69 0.21
CA ASP A 78 7.24 -7.98 -0.43
C ASP A 78 6.12 -9.05 -0.25
N GLY A 79 4.97 -8.63 0.26
CA GLY A 79 3.82 -9.49 0.58
C GLY A 79 2.83 -8.77 1.48
N ILE A 80 1.74 -9.46 1.81
CA ILE A 80 0.66 -8.89 2.61
C ILE A 80 1.14 -8.71 4.06
N PRO A 81 1.09 -7.49 4.63
CA PRO A 81 1.41 -7.24 6.02
C PRO A 81 0.52 -8.10 6.94
N GLY A 82 1.14 -8.73 7.93
CA GLY A 82 0.42 -9.57 8.90
C GLY A 82 0.31 -11.06 8.53
N GLU A 83 0.52 -11.45 7.27
CA GLU A 83 0.55 -12.88 6.89
C GLU A 83 1.87 -13.57 7.26
N SER A 84 2.98 -12.83 7.35
CA SER A 84 4.28 -13.39 7.76
C SER A 84 5.21 -12.33 8.36
N ARG A 85 5.99 -12.74 9.37
CA ARG A 85 6.95 -11.89 10.11
C ARG A 85 8.14 -11.40 9.26
N ASN A 86 8.40 -12.04 8.12
CA ASN A 86 9.56 -11.73 7.29
C ASN A 86 9.25 -10.78 6.12
N LYS A 87 8.01 -10.29 6.00
CA LYS A 87 7.64 -9.34 4.95
C LYS A 87 8.16 -7.96 5.30
N LYS A 88 8.94 -7.38 4.39
CA LYS A 88 9.45 -6.02 4.51
C LYS A 88 8.55 -5.08 3.73
N CYS A 89 8.33 -3.90 4.29
CA CYS A 89 7.64 -2.80 3.64
C CYS A 89 8.54 -1.57 3.65
N MET A 90 8.54 -0.83 2.55
CA MET A 90 9.21 0.46 2.40
C MET A 90 8.16 1.54 2.18
N SER A 91 8.26 2.63 2.93
CA SER A 91 7.37 3.79 2.76
C SER A 91 7.96 4.77 1.76
N LEU A 92 7.14 5.25 0.84
CA LEU A 92 7.45 6.26 -0.17
C LEU A 92 6.39 7.36 -0.10
N TYR A 93 6.82 8.61 -0.34
CA TYR A 93 5.92 9.75 -0.48
C TYR A 93 6.01 10.23 -1.92
N LEU A 94 4.92 10.06 -2.66
CA LEU A 94 4.80 10.51 -4.04
C LEU A 94 4.15 11.89 -4.08
N PRO A 95 4.61 12.79 -4.95
CA PRO A 95 3.97 14.09 -5.16
C PRO A 95 2.57 13.94 -5.76
#